data_AF-A0A4Q4W2N1-F1
#
_entry.id   AF-A0A4Q4W2N1-F1
#
_cell.length_a   1.000
_cell.length_b   1.000
_cell.length_c   1.000
_cell.angle_alpha   90.00
_cell.angle_beta   90.00
_cell.angle_gamma   90.00
#
_symmetry.space_group_name_H-M   'P 1'
#
loop_
_entity.id
_entity.type
_entity.pdbx_description
1 polymer ?
#
loop_
_entity_poly.entity_id
_entity_poly.type
_entity_poly.pdbx_seq_one_letter_code
_entity_poly.pdbx_strand_id
1 'polypeptide(L)'
;MSELQVPLTPPKARQDIRKLQTEIAGYHGEPFRGAGWGNPAWLGGYCDHGNVLFPVWHRAYLLELERALQSTKGCGDVTLPYWNETDSETENTGLPKVFYKRPSRLMAKRYVTLSTPTNFKQGSMIPIPNPDHDYTKPPGYETVRYPFSGLVGPKDVDATKAHNQQYQELPEDIVNGHLNENAKAWLGFSVQTSDGNTIYTGNRENDAASFDPLFYFHHCFIDKAFWDWQLRWNQVEQLEVTDRYPGTTSVDNQGPTPGVAANTWLDMDTPLQPFEVKIDHKKHL
;
A
#
# COMPACT_ATOMS: atom_id res chain seq x y z
N MET A 1 -31.60 6.13 19.38
CA MET A 1 -30.61 5.27 18.72
C MET A 1 -29.64 4.83 19.80
N SER A 2 -29.64 3.56 20.21
CA SER A 2 -28.67 3.05 21.17
C SER A 2 -27.29 3.14 20.54
N GLU A 3 -26.36 3.88 21.14
CA GLU A 3 -24.95 3.80 20.76
C GLU A 3 -24.54 2.33 20.78
N LEU A 4 -24.12 1.79 19.63
CA LEU A 4 -23.47 0.50 19.59
C LEU A 4 -22.32 0.55 20.61
N GLN A 5 -22.45 -0.18 21.72
CA GLN A 5 -21.37 -0.33 22.68
C GLN A 5 -20.31 -1.22 22.06
N VAL A 6 -19.47 -0.64 21.20
CA VAL A 6 -18.32 -1.35 20.65
C VAL A 6 -17.30 -1.53 21.79
N PRO A 7 -17.02 -2.78 22.20
CA PRO A 7 -16.10 -3.05 23.30
C PRO A 7 -14.68 -2.59 22.95
N LEU A 8 -13.88 -2.30 23.96
CA LEU A 8 -12.50 -1.87 23.78
C LEU A 8 -11.66 -2.98 23.16
N THR A 9 -10.93 -2.66 22.09
CA THR A 9 -9.92 -3.59 21.57
C THR A 9 -8.77 -3.70 22.57
N PRO A 10 -8.42 -4.91 23.05
CA PRO A 10 -7.35 -5.10 24.02
C PRO A 10 -6.02 -4.47 23.55
N PRO A 11 -5.21 -3.85 24.44
CA PRO A 11 -3.93 -3.25 24.05
C PRO A 11 -2.99 -4.20 23.30
N LYS A 12 -2.98 -5.49 23.69
CA LYS A 12 -2.17 -6.51 23.04
C LYS A 12 -2.61 -6.77 21.59
N ALA A 13 -3.92 -6.92 21.35
CA ALA A 13 -4.47 -7.06 20.00
C ALA A 13 -4.13 -5.85 19.11
N ARG A 14 -4.18 -4.62 19.65
CA ARG A 14 -3.74 -3.40 18.94
C ARG A 14 -2.27 -3.44 18.51
N GLN A 15 -1.39 -3.94 19.38
CA GLN A 15 0.03 -4.09 19.06
C GLN A 15 0.26 -5.18 18.00
N ASP A 16 -0.43 -6.30 18.12
CA ASP A 16 -0.28 -7.44 17.20
C ASP A 16 -0.77 -7.07 15.79
N ILE A 17 -1.91 -6.39 15.66
CA ILE A 17 -2.42 -5.87 14.37
C ILE A 17 -1.41 -4.93 13.71
N ARG A 18 -0.82 -3.99 14.45
CA ARG A 18 0.19 -3.06 13.89
C ARG A 18 1.44 -3.77 13.41
N LYS A 19 1.89 -4.79 14.15
CA LYS A 19 3.04 -5.60 13.76
C LYS A 19 2.75 -6.36 12.46
N LEU A 20 1.59 -7.01 12.38
CA LEU A 20 1.15 -7.74 11.20
C LEU A 20 1.05 -6.82 9.97
N GLN A 21 0.42 -5.65 10.10
CA GLN A 21 0.32 -4.68 9.01
C GLN A 21 1.71 -4.20 8.57
N THR A 22 2.66 -3.97 9.48
CA THR A 22 4.03 -3.55 9.10
C THR A 22 4.76 -4.63 8.32
N GLU A 23 4.62 -5.89 8.74
CA GLU A 23 5.24 -7.04 8.08
C GLU A 23 4.68 -7.25 6.67
N ILE A 24 3.34 -7.21 6.55
CA ILE A 24 2.63 -7.37 5.29
C ILE A 24 2.85 -6.17 4.36
N ALA A 25 2.86 -4.94 4.89
CA ALA A 25 3.24 -3.75 4.12
C ALA A 25 4.58 -3.95 3.40
N GLY A 26 5.55 -4.54 4.11
CA GLY A 26 6.87 -4.81 3.57
C GLY A 26 6.95 -5.86 2.45
N TYR A 27 5.85 -6.49 2.04
CA TYR A 27 5.82 -7.35 0.86
C TYR A 27 5.69 -6.55 -0.45
N HIS A 28 5.04 -5.39 -0.42
CA HIS A 28 4.80 -4.60 -1.64
C HIS A 28 6.11 -4.02 -2.19
N GLY A 29 6.80 -3.17 -1.41
CA GLY A 29 8.06 -2.54 -1.79
C GLY A 29 9.20 -2.83 -0.81
N GLU A 30 9.61 -1.81 -0.07
CA GLU A 30 10.64 -1.90 0.96
C GLU A 30 10.17 -2.71 2.18
N PRO A 31 11.06 -3.44 2.87
CA PRO A 31 12.49 -3.54 2.60
C PRO A 31 12.78 -4.43 1.39
N PHE A 32 13.67 -3.98 0.51
CA PHE A 32 14.04 -4.73 -0.68
C PHE A 32 14.77 -6.04 -0.36
N ARG A 33 14.72 -6.99 -1.30
CA ARG A 33 15.23 -8.35 -1.15
C ARG A 33 15.91 -8.81 -2.44
N GLY A 34 16.80 -9.80 -2.33
CA GLY A 34 17.44 -10.46 -3.48
C GLY A 34 18.24 -9.51 -4.37
N ALA A 35 18.17 -9.71 -5.69
CA ALA A 35 18.90 -8.90 -6.69
C ALA A 35 18.47 -7.43 -6.70
N GLY A 36 17.21 -7.15 -6.31
CA GLY A 36 16.69 -5.79 -6.15
C GLY A 36 17.30 -5.01 -4.99
N TRP A 37 18.21 -5.60 -4.20
CA TRP A 37 19.17 -4.82 -3.42
C TRP A 37 20.04 -4.00 -4.38
N GLY A 38 20.96 -4.63 -5.12
CA GLY A 38 22.03 -3.89 -5.80
C GLY A 38 21.76 -3.52 -7.25
N ASN A 39 20.60 -3.88 -7.83
CA ASN A 39 20.42 -3.83 -9.27
C ASN A 39 19.06 -3.21 -9.66
N PRO A 40 19.05 -2.02 -10.30
CA PRO A 40 17.81 -1.33 -10.68
C PRO A 40 17.04 -2.02 -11.82
N ALA A 41 17.60 -3.06 -12.45
CA ALA A 41 16.87 -3.89 -13.39
C ALA A 41 16.01 -4.98 -12.71
N TRP A 42 16.07 -5.10 -11.38
CA TRP A 42 15.26 -6.01 -10.57
C TRP A 42 14.48 -5.21 -9.53
N LEU A 43 13.23 -5.60 -9.28
CA LEU A 43 12.46 -5.05 -8.19
C LEU A 43 12.80 -5.78 -6.89
N GLY A 44 12.98 -5.03 -5.81
CA GLY A 44 13.28 -5.59 -4.49
C GLY A 44 12.05 -5.98 -3.66
N GLY A 45 10.87 -5.49 -4.03
CA GLY A 45 9.56 -5.86 -3.49
C GLY A 45 8.91 -6.99 -4.29
N TYR A 46 7.89 -7.64 -3.71
CA TYR A 46 7.18 -8.75 -4.36
C TYR A 46 6.04 -8.29 -5.27
N CYS A 47 5.62 -7.03 -5.19
CA CYS A 47 4.48 -6.55 -5.96
C CYS A 47 4.66 -6.68 -7.46
N ASP A 48 3.59 -7.05 -8.16
CA ASP A 48 3.52 -7.06 -9.62
C ASP A 48 2.87 -5.77 -10.13
N HIS A 49 3.60 -4.94 -10.88
CA HIS A 49 3.08 -3.79 -11.62
C HIS A 49 3.52 -3.81 -13.07
N GLY A 50 2.68 -3.27 -13.96
CA GLY A 50 2.99 -3.18 -15.39
C GLY A 50 3.03 -4.54 -16.10
N ASN A 51 2.50 -5.59 -15.48
CA ASN A 51 2.40 -6.92 -16.04
C ASN A 51 1.02 -7.53 -15.73
N VAL A 52 0.75 -8.70 -16.32
CA VAL A 52 -0.55 -9.41 -16.22
C VAL A 52 -0.90 -9.91 -14.82
N LEU A 53 0.07 -9.98 -13.90
CA LEU A 53 -0.14 -10.47 -12.54
C LEU A 53 -0.65 -9.37 -11.59
N PHE A 54 -0.65 -8.09 -12.00
CA PHE A 54 -1.06 -6.97 -11.15
C PHE A 54 -2.41 -7.20 -10.42
N PRO A 55 -3.52 -7.58 -11.10
CA PRO A 55 -4.81 -7.74 -10.42
C PRO A 55 -4.82 -8.91 -9.43
N VAL A 56 -4.21 -10.04 -9.81
CA VAL A 56 -4.25 -11.28 -9.00
C VAL A 56 -3.27 -11.24 -7.84
N TRP A 57 -2.11 -10.62 -8.00
CA TRP A 57 -1.14 -10.41 -6.92
C TRP A 57 -1.73 -9.50 -5.83
N HIS A 58 -2.32 -8.35 -6.23
CA HIS A 58 -2.91 -7.43 -5.26
C HIS A 58 -4.15 -8.03 -4.57
N ARG A 59 -4.95 -8.86 -5.26
CA ARG A 59 -6.02 -9.64 -4.62
C ARG A 59 -5.49 -10.57 -3.54
N ALA A 60 -4.45 -11.36 -3.84
CA ALA A 60 -3.83 -12.24 -2.86
C ALA A 60 -3.23 -11.45 -1.68
N TYR A 61 -2.65 -10.28 -1.97
CA TYR A 61 -2.09 -9.40 -0.97
C TYR A 61 -3.12 -8.87 0.04
N LEU A 62 -4.27 -8.40 -0.46
CA LEU A 62 -5.38 -7.95 0.38
C LEU A 62 -5.95 -9.08 1.23
N LEU A 63 -6.08 -10.28 0.64
CA LEU A 63 -6.56 -11.46 1.35
C LEU A 63 -5.61 -11.88 2.48
N GLU A 64 -4.31 -11.76 2.28
CA GLU A 64 -3.32 -12.04 3.33
C GLU A 64 -3.44 -11.05 4.49
N LEU A 65 -3.60 -9.74 4.21
CA LEU A 65 -3.85 -8.75 5.26
C LEU A 65 -5.15 -9.04 6.01
N GLU A 66 -6.24 -9.32 5.30
CA GLU A 66 -7.53 -9.62 5.90
C GLU A 66 -7.45 -10.85 6.83
N ARG A 67 -6.84 -11.95 6.36
CA ARG A 67 -6.60 -13.16 7.17
C ARG A 67 -5.76 -12.87 8.40
N ALA A 68 -4.71 -12.06 8.26
CA ALA A 68 -3.87 -11.66 9.38
C ALA A 68 -4.67 -10.86 10.42
N LEU A 69 -5.54 -9.94 9.99
CA LEU A 69 -6.44 -9.22 10.90
C LEU A 69 -7.42 -10.19 11.58
N GLN A 70 -8.04 -11.10 10.84
CA GLN A 70 -8.98 -12.11 11.35
C GLN A 70 -8.33 -13.08 12.35
N SER A 71 -7.03 -13.33 12.23
CA SER A 71 -6.26 -14.16 13.18
C SER A 71 -6.13 -13.54 14.57
N THR A 72 -6.39 -12.23 14.70
CA THR A 72 -6.35 -11.54 15.99
C THR A 72 -7.60 -11.86 16.80
N LYS A 73 -7.42 -12.26 18.07
CA LYS A 73 -8.54 -12.62 18.97
C LYS A 73 -9.58 -11.49 19.04
N GLY A 74 -10.81 -11.80 18.65
CA GLY A 74 -11.94 -10.86 18.64
C GLY A 74 -12.12 -10.11 17.31
N CYS A 75 -11.32 -10.42 16.29
CA CYS A 75 -11.37 -9.78 14.96
C CYS A 75 -11.77 -10.76 13.84
N GLY A 76 -12.25 -11.97 14.17
CA GLY A 76 -12.52 -13.03 13.18
C GLY A 76 -13.54 -12.69 12.09
N ASP A 77 -14.43 -11.72 12.35
CA ASP A 77 -15.45 -11.27 11.40
C ASP A 77 -15.07 -9.94 10.69
N VAL A 78 -13.84 -9.45 10.90
CA VAL A 78 -13.37 -8.23 10.22
C VAL A 78 -13.15 -8.53 8.74
N THR A 79 -13.64 -7.64 7.90
CA THR A 79 -13.31 -7.59 6.48
C THR A 79 -12.64 -6.26 6.14
N LEU A 80 -11.82 -6.25 5.09
CA LEU A 80 -11.29 -4.99 4.55
C LEU A 80 -12.37 -4.29 3.71
N PRO A 81 -12.84 -3.09 4.09
CA PRO A 81 -13.75 -2.34 3.25
C PRO A 81 -12.97 -1.62 2.13
N TYR A 82 -13.65 -1.32 1.03
CA TYR A 82 -13.10 -0.47 -0.02
C TYR A 82 -13.51 0.99 0.19
N TRP A 83 -12.65 1.92 -0.25
CA TRP A 83 -13.03 3.31 -0.45
C TRP A 83 -13.63 3.43 -1.86
N ASN A 84 -14.91 3.80 -1.97
CA ASN A 84 -15.54 3.92 -3.29
C ASN A 84 -15.11 5.22 -3.99
N GLU A 85 -14.09 5.11 -4.83
CA GLU A 85 -13.44 6.28 -5.44
C GLU A 85 -14.26 6.95 -6.55
N THR A 86 -15.37 6.33 -6.96
CA THR A 86 -16.22 6.82 -8.06
C THR A 86 -17.63 7.22 -7.61
N ASP A 87 -17.92 7.22 -6.30
CA ASP A 87 -19.20 7.72 -5.82
C ASP A 87 -19.26 9.25 -5.73
N SER A 88 -20.48 9.76 -5.67
CA SER A 88 -20.72 11.20 -5.57
C SER A 88 -20.17 11.80 -4.26
N GLU A 89 -20.04 11.02 -3.20
CA GLU A 89 -19.46 11.54 -1.94
C GLU A 89 -17.98 11.83 -2.12
N THR A 90 -17.22 10.90 -2.70
CA THR A 90 -15.80 11.06 -3.01
C THR A 90 -15.57 12.14 -4.06
N GLU A 91 -16.41 12.22 -5.09
CA GLU A 91 -16.33 13.30 -6.10
C GLU A 91 -16.46 14.69 -5.45
N ASN A 92 -17.40 14.85 -4.51
CA ASN A 92 -17.67 16.13 -3.87
C ASN A 92 -16.71 16.46 -2.71
N THR A 93 -16.23 15.46 -1.99
CA THR A 93 -15.52 15.67 -0.71
C THR A 93 -14.09 15.15 -0.68
N GLY A 94 -13.70 14.30 -1.63
CA GLY A 94 -12.40 13.64 -1.66
C GLY A 94 -12.33 12.46 -0.70
N LEU A 95 -11.28 12.41 0.12
CA LEU A 95 -11.07 11.36 1.10
C LEU A 95 -12.20 11.30 2.13
N PRO A 96 -12.67 10.10 2.50
CA PRO A 96 -13.49 9.91 3.68
C PRO A 96 -12.79 10.44 4.94
N LYS A 97 -13.53 11.18 5.78
CA LYS A 97 -13.00 11.83 7.00
C LYS A 97 -12.24 10.89 7.93
N VAL A 98 -12.55 9.58 7.91
CA VAL A 98 -11.87 8.57 8.73
C VAL A 98 -10.37 8.46 8.42
N PHE A 99 -9.92 8.87 7.24
CA PHE A 99 -8.51 8.76 6.82
C PHE A 99 -7.62 9.91 7.28
N TYR A 100 -8.17 11.09 7.56
CA TYR A 100 -7.38 12.26 7.94
C TYR A 100 -7.79 12.86 9.29
N LYS A 101 -9.02 12.63 9.75
CA LYS A 101 -9.45 13.13 11.05
C LYS A 101 -8.91 12.23 12.15
N ARG A 102 -8.16 12.80 13.10
CA ARG A 102 -7.71 12.04 14.26
C ARG A 102 -8.90 11.47 15.03
N PRO A 103 -8.93 10.16 15.32
CA PRO A 103 -9.98 9.59 16.14
C PRO A 103 -9.94 10.24 17.52
N SER A 104 -11.12 10.47 18.11
CA SER A 104 -11.19 10.90 19.50
C SER A 104 -10.46 9.90 20.40
N ARG A 105 -9.97 10.34 21.58
CA ARG A 105 -9.31 9.43 22.54
C ARG A 105 -10.13 8.18 22.86
N LEU A 106 -11.46 8.29 22.84
CA LEU A 106 -12.36 7.16 23.04
C LEU A 106 -12.38 6.22 21.83
N MET A 107 -12.44 6.77 20.62
CA MET A 107 -12.38 5.99 19.36
C MET A 107 -11.03 5.28 19.21
N ALA A 108 -9.91 5.94 19.51
CA ALA A 108 -8.57 5.32 19.48
C ALA A 108 -8.38 4.20 20.53
N LYS A 109 -9.24 4.15 21.56
CA LYS A 109 -9.27 3.06 22.53
C LYS A 109 -10.22 1.93 22.12
N ARG A 110 -11.28 2.24 21.37
CA ARG A 110 -12.29 1.28 20.89
C ARG A 110 -11.82 0.56 19.62
N TYR A 111 -11.22 1.28 18.69
CA TYR A 111 -10.83 0.81 17.37
C TYR A 111 -9.31 0.80 17.19
N VAL A 112 -8.85 -0.11 16.34
CA VAL A 112 -7.47 -0.09 15.86
C VAL A 112 -7.44 0.71 14.56
N THR A 113 -6.87 1.91 14.61
CA THR A 113 -6.53 2.62 13.38
C THR A 113 -5.23 1.99 12.88
N LEU A 114 -5.28 1.43 11.66
CA LEU A 114 -4.06 1.17 10.91
C LEU A 114 -3.33 2.53 10.80
N SER A 115 -2.04 2.55 11.08
CA SER A 115 -1.25 3.78 11.07
C SER A 115 0.04 3.49 10.35
N THR A 116 0.58 4.49 9.66
CA THR A 116 1.96 4.42 9.17
C THR A 116 2.87 3.99 10.33
N PRO A 117 3.64 2.89 10.19
CA PRO A 117 4.40 2.35 11.32
C PRO A 117 5.45 3.34 11.83
N THR A 118 5.48 3.55 13.14
CA THR A 118 6.39 4.50 13.80
C THR A 118 7.80 3.93 14.06
N ASN A 119 8.11 2.73 13.57
CA ASN A 119 9.37 2.05 13.86
C ASN A 119 9.82 1.21 12.66
N PHE A 120 10.39 1.88 11.65
CA PHE A 120 11.23 1.19 10.69
C PHE A 120 12.54 0.78 11.38
N LYS A 121 12.80 -0.53 11.49
CA LYS A 121 14.15 -1.00 11.79
C LYS A 121 14.93 -1.02 10.49
N GLN A 122 15.99 -0.22 10.48
CA GLN A 122 16.95 -0.01 9.40
C GLN A 122 17.44 -1.31 8.75
N GLY A 123 17.62 -1.23 7.43
CA GLY A 123 18.54 -2.05 6.65
C GLY A 123 18.22 -1.87 5.16
N SER A 124 19.03 -1.20 4.32
CA SER A 124 20.38 -0.67 4.49
C SER A 124 20.68 0.29 3.31
N MET A 125 21.78 1.03 3.43
CA MET A 125 22.38 1.88 2.39
C MET A 125 22.41 1.24 1.00
N ILE A 126 21.95 1.96 -0.03
CA ILE A 126 22.47 1.82 -1.40
C ILE A 126 22.57 3.19 -2.10
N PRO A 127 23.75 3.55 -2.63
CA PRO A 127 23.88 4.58 -3.65
C PRO A 127 23.45 4.01 -5.01
N ILE A 128 22.25 4.34 -5.46
CA ILE A 128 21.77 4.03 -6.82
C ILE A 128 22.28 5.13 -7.78
N PRO A 129 22.66 4.83 -9.04
CA PRO A 129 23.27 5.81 -9.96
C PRO A 129 22.32 6.85 -10.57
N ASN A 130 21.07 6.92 -10.14
CA ASN A 130 20.12 7.96 -10.54
C ASN A 130 19.45 8.47 -9.25
N PRO A 131 19.41 9.79 -8.99
CA PRO A 131 18.83 10.29 -7.76
C PRO A 131 17.34 10.02 -7.84
N ASP A 132 16.75 9.42 -6.82
CA ASP A 132 15.54 10.00 -6.25
C ASP A 132 15.25 9.29 -4.93
N HIS A 133 15.56 10.06 -3.89
CA HIS A 133 15.18 9.91 -2.48
C HIS A 133 15.77 8.73 -1.68
N ASP A 134 16.56 9.08 -0.66
CA ASP A 134 17.00 8.13 0.36
C ASP A 134 15.86 7.93 1.37
N TYR A 135 15.13 6.83 1.22
CA TYR A 135 14.00 6.50 2.09
C TYR A 135 14.41 5.97 3.47
N THR A 136 15.72 5.78 3.74
CA THR A 136 16.23 5.30 5.03
C THR A 136 15.65 6.11 6.18
N LYS A 137 15.05 5.42 7.14
CA LYS A 137 14.55 6.02 8.39
C LYS A 137 15.48 5.67 9.56
N PRO A 138 15.94 6.64 10.36
CA PRO A 138 16.72 6.35 11.54
C PRO A 138 15.85 5.61 12.58
N PRO A 139 16.46 4.76 13.45
CA PRO A 139 15.72 4.10 14.52
C PRO A 139 14.91 5.09 15.38
N GLY A 140 13.62 4.81 15.56
CA GLY A 140 12.70 5.67 16.32
C GLY A 140 12.10 6.83 15.53
N TYR A 141 12.31 6.90 14.21
CA TYR A 141 11.65 7.87 13.34
C TYR A 141 10.13 7.65 13.27
N GLU A 142 9.37 8.70 13.55
CA GLU A 142 7.92 8.73 13.36
C GLU A 142 7.59 9.14 11.93
N THR A 143 6.98 8.24 11.17
CA THR A 143 6.47 8.52 9.82
C THR A 143 5.42 9.62 9.86
N VAL A 144 5.47 10.49 8.86
CA VAL A 144 4.50 11.54 8.63
C VAL A 144 3.68 11.26 7.37
N ARG A 145 2.57 11.96 7.23
CA ARG A 145 1.72 11.93 6.04
C ARG A 145 1.74 13.30 5.37
N TYR A 146 1.48 13.34 4.06
CA TYR A 146 1.32 14.60 3.33
C TYR A 146 0.36 15.55 4.08
N PRO A 147 0.67 16.85 4.17
CA PRO A 147 1.71 17.59 3.44
C PRO A 147 3.13 17.53 4.02
N PHE A 148 3.34 16.84 5.15
CA PHE A 148 4.70 16.70 5.70
C PHE A 148 5.57 15.78 4.84
N SER A 149 6.83 16.14 4.66
CA SER A 149 7.84 15.29 4.02
C SER A 149 8.39 14.28 5.03
N GLY A 150 8.48 13.03 4.57
CA GLY A 150 9.11 11.93 5.31
C GLY A 150 10.56 11.66 4.94
N LEU A 151 11.15 12.41 4.01
CA LEU A 151 12.50 12.15 3.49
C LEU A 151 13.56 12.63 4.49
N VAL A 152 14.24 11.69 5.14
CA VAL A 152 15.17 12.00 6.25
C VAL A 152 16.55 11.37 6.03
N GLY A 153 16.84 10.97 4.80
CA GLY A 153 18.20 10.64 4.39
C GLY A 153 19.15 11.82 4.61
N PRO A 154 20.48 11.59 4.70
CA PRO A 154 21.45 12.63 5.01
C PRO A 154 21.42 13.85 4.07
N LYS A 155 20.93 13.68 2.84
CA LYS A 155 20.79 14.76 1.85
C LYS A 155 19.48 15.55 1.97
N ASP A 156 18.43 14.91 2.50
CA ASP A 156 17.05 15.44 2.48
C ASP A 156 16.63 16.04 3.83
N VAL A 157 17.29 15.63 4.93
CA VAL A 157 16.86 15.95 6.30
C VAL A 157 16.68 17.44 6.59
N ASP A 158 17.54 18.30 6.06
CA ASP A 158 17.47 19.74 6.32
C ASP A 158 16.36 20.42 5.47
N ALA A 159 16.19 20.00 4.22
CA ALA A 159 15.09 20.44 3.37
C ALA A 159 13.74 19.99 3.96
N THR A 160 13.65 18.76 4.46
CA THR A 160 12.47 18.22 5.13
C THR A 160 12.12 18.98 6.40
N LYS A 161 13.10 19.37 7.22
CA LYS A 161 12.85 20.21 8.41
C LYS A 161 12.26 21.57 8.01
N ALA A 162 12.88 22.25 7.04
CA ALA A 162 12.43 23.55 6.57
C ALA A 162 11.02 23.49 5.96
N HIS A 163 10.73 22.44 5.18
CA HIS A 163 9.40 22.16 4.63
C HIS A 163 8.36 21.92 5.73
N ASN A 164 8.64 20.99 6.64
CA ASN A 164 7.69 20.60 7.68
C ASN A 164 7.36 21.76 8.63
N GLN A 165 8.29 22.70 8.86
CA GLN A 165 8.05 23.89 9.68
C GLN A 165 6.91 24.77 9.14
N GLN A 166 6.64 24.74 7.83
CA GLN A 166 5.55 25.51 7.22
C GLN A 166 4.17 25.00 7.62
N TYR A 167 4.05 23.72 7.99
CA TYR A 167 2.79 23.06 8.32
C TYR A 167 2.61 22.82 9.83
N GLN A 168 3.69 22.87 10.61
CA GLN A 168 3.67 22.55 12.05
C GLN A 168 2.71 23.42 12.86
N GLU A 169 2.61 24.70 12.52
CA GLU A 169 1.79 25.69 13.24
C GLU A 169 0.41 25.91 12.57
N LEU A 170 0.11 25.20 11.48
CA LEU A 170 -1.17 25.35 10.79
C LEU A 170 -2.30 24.60 11.52
N PRO A 171 -3.54 25.13 11.47
CA PRO A 171 -4.71 24.41 11.97
C PRO A 171 -4.88 23.02 11.32
N GLU A 172 -5.36 22.04 12.08
CA GLU A 172 -5.52 20.64 11.63
C GLU A 172 -6.42 20.51 10.38
N ASP A 173 -7.44 21.35 10.25
CA ASP A 173 -8.33 21.39 9.08
C ASP A 173 -7.61 21.86 7.81
N ILE A 174 -6.66 22.79 7.92
CA ILE A 174 -5.83 23.23 6.80
C ILE A 174 -4.88 22.11 6.37
N VAL A 175 -4.18 21.48 7.33
CA VAL A 175 -3.26 20.36 7.07
C VAL A 175 -4.01 19.18 6.42
N ASN A 176 -5.18 18.83 6.94
CA ASN A 176 -6.03 17.78 6.37
C ASN A 176 -6.58 18.16 4.99
N GLY A 177 -6.84 19.44 4.74
CA GLY A 177 -7.22 19.96 3.43
C GLY A 177 -6.16 19.69 2.37
N HIS A 178 -4.89 19.91 2.69
CA HIS A 178 -3.78 19.58 1.77
C HIS A 178 -3.77 18.08 1.41
N LEU A 179 -3.87 17.20 2.40
CA LEU A 179 -3.95 15.74 2.16
C LEU A 179 -5.14 15.36 1.27
N ASN A 180 -6.30 15.98 1.52
CA ASN A 180 -7.51 15.73 0.75
C ASN A 180 -7.35 16.16 -0.72
N GLU A 181 -6.82 17.35 -0.96
CA GLU A 181 -6.58 17.83 -2.32
C GLU A 181 -5.53 17.01 -3.05
N ASN A 182 -4.48 16.56 -2.35
CA ASN A 182 -3.48 15.68 -2.96
C ASN A 182 -4.07 14.32 -3.36
N ALA A 183 -4.95 13.74 -2.53
CA ALA A 183 -5.64 12.50 -2.87
C ALA A 183 -6.65 12.67 -4.02
N LYS A 184 -7.36 13.80 -4.09
CA LYS A 184 -8.22 14.14 -5.23
C LYS A 184 -7.43 14.32 -6.51
N ALA A 185 -6.30 15.01 -6.44
CA ALA A 185 -5.40 15.18 -7.56
C ALA A 185 -4.89 13.82 -8.05
N TRP A 186 -4.55 12.92 -7.13
CA TRP A 186 -4.08 11.58 -7.45
C TRP A 186 -5.14 10.78 -8.21
N LEU A 187 -6.41 10.81 -7.77
CA LEU A 187 -7.53 10.23 -8.53
C LEU A 187 -7.69 10.91 -9.92
N GLY A 188 -7.33 12.19 -10.03
CA GLY A 188 -7.26 12.96 -11.27
C GLY A 188 -5.95 12.81 -12.07
N PHE A 189 -5.15 11.78 -11.79
CA PHE A 189 -3.88 11.44 -12.44
C PHE A 189 -2.67 12.34 -12.14
N SER A 190 -2.65 13.09 -11.03
CA SER A 190 -1.46 13.87 -10.63
C SER A 190 -1.27 13.99 -9.12
N VAL A 191 -0.03 14.01 -8.65
CA VAL A 191 0.32 14.21 -7.24
C VAL A 191 1.23 15.43 -7.17
N GLN A 192 1.06 16.25 -6.15
CA GLN A 192 2.05 17.28 -5.82
C GLN A 192 2.95 16.73 -4.72
N THR A 193 4.25 16.68 -4.99
CA THR A 193 5.25 16.30 -4.01
C THR A 193 5.44 17.41 -2.98
N SER A 194 6.09 17.08 -1.86
CA SER A 194 6.40 18.07 -0.81
C SER A 194 7.28 19.22 -1.32
N ASP A 195 8.17 18.97 -2.28
CA ASP A 195 9.02 20.01 -2.89
C ASP A 195 8.32 20.81 -4.01
N GLY A 196 7.03 20.57 -4.25
CA GLY A 196 6.20 21.35 -5.18
C GLY A 196 6.25 20.88 -6.64
N ASN A 197 6.81 19.70 -6.90
CA ASN A 197 6.80 19.08 -8.22
C ASN A 197 5.50 18.31 -8.47
N THR A 198 5.08 18.26 -9.74
CA THR A 198 3.92 17.47 -10.15
C THR A 198 4.37 16.13 -10.72
N ILE A 199 3.91 15.03 -10.11
CA ILE A 199 4.13 13.67 -10.58
C ILE A 199 2.81 13.13 -11.14
N TYR A 200 2.79 12.70 -12.40
CA TYR A 200 1.63 11.98 -12.95
C TYR A 200 1.50 10.59 -12.33
N THR A 201 0.28 10.16 -12.00
CA THR A 201 0.06 8.84 -11.40
C THR A 201 0.50 7.72 -12.32
N GLY A 202 1.10 6.68 -11.77
CA GLY A 202 1.76 5.60 -12.53
C GLY A 202 3.27 5.80 -12.67
N ASN A 203 3.80 6.96 -12.25
CA ASN A 203 5.23 7.14 -12.02
C ASN A 203 5.66 6.58 -10.65
N ARG A 204 6.93 6.17 -10.58
CA ARG A 204 7.53 5.23 -9.62
C ARG A 204 7.57 5.71 -8.16
N GLU A 205 6.46 5.56 -7.43
CA GLU A 205 6.49 5.63 -5.95
C GLU A 205 5.73 4.44 -5.35
N ASN A 206 6.29 3.24 -5.51
CA ASN A 206 5.73 2.00 -4.94
C ASN A 206 6.44 1.57 -3.65
N ASP A 207 7.61 2.12 -3.36
CA ASP A 207 8.56 1.58 -2.37
C ASP A 207 7.98 1.56 -0.95
N ALA A 208 7.24 2.60 -0.57
CA ALA A 208 6.67 2.73 0.77
C ALA A 208 5.13 2.90 0.79
N ALA A 209 4.45 2.79 -0.35
CA ALA A 209 3.03 3.12 -0.48
C ALA A 209 2.14 2.26 0.46
N SER A 210 2.42 0.96 0.55
CA SER A 210 1.67 0.00 1.39
C SER A 210 1.77 0.23 2.89
N PHE A 211 2.67 1.11 3.34
CA PHE A 211 2.75 1.51 4.75
C PHE A 211 1.69 2.54 5.12
N ASP A 212 1.13 3.28 4.16
CA ASP A 212 -0.06 4.10 4.36
C ASP A 212 -1.32 3.21 4.33
N PRO A 213 -2.13 3.18 5.39
CA PRO A 213 -3.37 2.41 5.41
C PRO A 213 -4.29 2.66 4.22
N LEU A 214 -4.33 3.88 3.67
CA LEU A 214 -5.17 4.24 2.53
C LEU A 214 -4.91 3.34 1.31
N PHE A 215 -3.68 2.85 1.16
CA PHE A 215 -3.29 1.90 0.13
C PHE A 215 -4.25 0.71 0.05
N TYR A 216 -4.56 0.09 1.20
CA TYR A 216 -5.39 -1.13 1.21
C TYR A 216 -6.84 -0.85 0.84
N PHE A 217 -7.39 0.31 1.24
CA PHE A 217 -8.77 0.67 0.91
C PHE A 217 -8.92 1.04 -0.56
N HIS A 218 -7.89 1.67 -1.14
CA HIS A 218 -7.78 1.87 -2.58
C HIS A 218 -7.71 0.53 -3.32
N HIS A 219 -6.77 -0.34 -2.94
CA HIS A 219 -6.60 -1.62 -3.63
C HIS A 219 -7.82 -2.54 -3.45
N CYS A 220 -8.58 -2.44 -2.36
CA CYS A 220 -9.88 -3.11 -2.24
C CYS A 220 -10.90 -2.58 -3.26
N PHE A 221 -10.87 -1.29 -3.59
CA PHE A 221 -11.71 -0.73 -4.66
C PHE A 221 -11.28 -1.21 -6.05
N ILE A 222 -9.97 -1.27 -6.30
CA ILE A 222 -9.40 -1.86 -7.52
C ILE A 222 -9.79 -3.34 -7.64
N ASP A 223 -9.73 -4.10 -6.55
CA ASP A 223 -10.13 -5.50 -6.54
C ASP A 223 -11.62 -5.69 -6.79
N LYS A 224 -12.47 -4.82 -6.21
CA LYS A 224 -13.90 -4.77 -6.53
C LYS A 224 -14.12 -4.47 -8.01
N ALA A 225 -13.42 -3.49 -8.59
CA ALA A 225 -13.53 -3.18 -10.01
C ALA A 225 -13.11 -4.36 -10.89
N PHE A 226 -12.05 -5.08 -10.49
CA PHE A 226 -11.63 -6.31 -11.14
C PHE A 226 -12.71 -7.41 -11.04
N TRP A 227 -13.31 -7.61 -9.86
CA TRP A 227 -14.41 -8.56 -9.68
C TRP A 227 -15.66 -8.21 -10.51
N ASP A 228 -16.05 -6.93 -10.56
CA ASP A 228 -17.16 -6.45 -11.40
C ASP A 228 -16.89 -6.71 -12.89
N TRP A 229 -15.63 -6.55 -13.33
CA TRP A 229 -15.21 -6.91 -14.68
C TRP A 229 -15.35 -8.42 -14.91
N GLN A 230 -14.92 -9.27 -13.97
CA GLN A 230 -15.07 -10.73 -14.08
C GLN A 230 -16.54 -11.13 -14.20
N LEU A 231 -17.42 -10.54 -13.38
CA LEU A 231 -18.87 -10.78 -13.45
C LEU A 231 -19.45 -10.37 -14.81
N ARG A 232 -19.06 -9.19 -15.31
CA ARG A 232 -19.55 -8.67 -16.59
C ARG A 232 -19.15 -9.56 -17.77
N TRP A 233 -17.96 -10.14 -17.73
CA TRP A 233 -17.38 -10.92 -18.84
C TRP A 233 -17.38 -12.43 -18.61
N ASN A 234 -18.05 -12.89 -17.55
CA ASN A 234 -18.11 -14.31 -17.16
C ASN A 234 -16.73 -14.96 -16.98
N GLN A 235 -15.79 -14.24 -16.37
CA GLN A 235 -14.40 -14.64 -16.10
C GLN A 235 -14.17 -14.91 -14.61
N VAL A 236 -15.13 -15.55 -13.93
CA VAL A 236 -15.10 -15.77 -12.48
C VAL A 236 -14.40 -17.08 -12.08
N GLU A 237 -14.36 -18.07 -12.97
CA GLU A 237 -13.74 -19.38 -12.71
C GLU A 237 -12.33 -19.49 -13.30
N GLN A 238 -12.10 -18.83 -14.44
CA GLN A 238 -10.84 -18.88 -15.18
C GLN A 238 -10.52 -17.48 -15.73
N LEU A 239 -9.23 -17.20 -15.82
CA LEU A 239 -8.66 -16.05 -16.50
C LEU A 239 -7.71 -16.57 -17.58
N GLU A 240 -7.72 -15.93 -18.74
CA GLU A 240 -6.80 -16.24 -19.84
C GLU A 240 -5.83 -15.09 -20.05
N VAL A 241 -4.56 -15.43 -20.26
CA VAL A 241 -3.50 -14.50 -20.62
C VAL A 241 -3.04 -14.83 -22.04
N THR A 242 -3.00 -13.82 -22.90
CA THR A 242 -2.45 -13.97 -24.26
C THR A 242 -0.95 -14.25 -24.18
N ASP A 243 -0.55 -15.42 -24.67
CA ASP A 243 0.86 -15.82 -24.70
C ASP A 243 1.72 -14.76 -25.41
N ARG A 244 2.84 -14.41 -24.79
CA ARG A 244 3.87 -13.50 -25.33
C ARG A 244 3.41 -12.10 -25.70
N TYR A 245 2.33 -11.61 -25.08
CA TYR A 245 1.88 -10.24 -25.25
C TYR A 245 2.67 -9.28 -24.33
N PRO A 246 2.89 -7.99 -24.68
CA PRO A 246 3.49 -7.03 -23.76
C PRO A 246 2.80 -7.05 -22.38
N GLY A 247 3.60 -7.16 -21.31
CA GLY A 247 3.12 -7.35 -19.94
C GLY A 247 3.12 -8.82 -19.47
N THR A 248 3.54 -9.77 -20.30
CA THR A 248 3.66 -11.20 -19.94
C THR A 248 5.10 -11.65 -19.73
N THR A 249 6.07 -10.74 -19.60
CA THR A 249 7.44 -11.09 -19.25
C THR A 249 7.86 -10.47 -17.92
N SER A 250 8.70 -11.18 -17.17
CA SER A 250 9.26 -10.66 -15.92
C SER A 250 10.14 -9.42 -16.09
N VAL A 251 10.55 -9.07 -17.31
CA VAL A 251 11.35 -7.87 -17.59
C VAL A 251 10.51 -6.69 -18.06
N ASP A 252 9.19 -6.86 -18.19
CA ASP A 252 8.30 -5.77 -18.55
C ASP A 252 8.22 -4.73 -17.42
N ASN A 253 8.27 -3.46 -17.80
CA ASN A 253 8.13 -2.28 -16.95
C ASN A 253 9.05 -2.24 -15.71
N GLN A 254 8.63 -2.83 -14.59
CA GLN A 254 9.32 -2.75 -13.29
C GLN A 254 10.49 -3.73 -13.15
N GLY A 255 10.58 -4.74 -14.04
CA GLY A 255 11.58 -5.79 -13.97
C GLY A 255 11.22 -6.94 -13.01
N PRO A 256 12.09 -7.96 -12.89
CA PRO A 256 11.74 -9.20 -12.20
C PRO A 256 11.66 -9.01 -10.68
N THR A 257 10.66 -9.64 -10.05
CA THR A 257 10.47 -9.66 -8.59
C THR A 257 11.32 -10.77 -7.92
N PRO A 258 11.49 -10.75 -6.59
CA PRO A 258 12.28 -11.75 -5.89
C PRO A 258 11.78 -13.19 -6.14
N GLY A 259 12.69 -14.05 -6.59
CA GLY A 259 12.38 -15.45 -6.91
C GLY A 259 11.98 -15.69 -8.37
N VAL A 260 11.79 -14.63 -9.17
CA VAL A 260 11.48 -14.73 -10.60
C VAL A 260 12.73 -14.41 -11.43
N ALA A 261 13.12 -15.33 -12.32
CA ALA A 261 14.26 -15.10 -13.22
C ALA A 261 13.91 -14.07 -14.30
N ALA A 262 14.91 -13.36 -14.82
CA ALA A 262 14.72 -12.47 -15.97
C ALA A 262 14.29 -13.25 -17.22
N ASN A 263 13.44 -12.64 -18.05
CA ASN A 263 12.85 -13.22 -19.26
C ASN A 263 11.95 -14.46 -18.99
N THR A 264 11.36 -14.54 -17.81
CA THR A 264 10.35 -15.56 -17.49
C THR A 264 9.00 -15.09 -18.05
N TRP A 265 8.28 -15.99 -18.73
CA TRP A 265 6.90 -15.72 -19.15
C TRP A 265 5.97 -15.83 -17.94
N LEU A 266 5.04 -14.90 -17.82
CA LEU A 266 4.09 -14.77 -16.73
C LEU A 266 2.70 -15.16 -17.21
N ASP A 267 2.04 -16.01 -16.44
CA ASP A 267 0.73 -16.59 -16.72
C ASP A 267 -0.04 -16.85 -15.40
N MET A 268 -1.21 -17.48 -15.49
CA MET A 268 -2.03 -17.79 -14.30
C MET A 268 -1.50 -18.93 -13.44
N ASP A 269 -0.49 -19.67 -13.89
CA ASP A 269 0.22 -20.70 -13.10
C ASP A 269 1.45 -20.11 -12.38
N THR A 270 1.81 -18.86 -12.67
CA THR A 270 2.96 -18.19 -12.08
C THR A 270 2.75 -17.96 -10.58
N PRO A 271 3.70 -18.38 -9.72
CA PRO A 271 3.57 -18.23 -8.27
C PRO A 271 3.48 -16.75 -7.84
N LEU A 272 2.44 -16.41 -7.08
CA LEU A 272 2.25 -15.08 -6.50
C LEU A 272 3.04 -14.95 -5.19
N GLN A 273 4.37 -14.90 -5.29
CA GLN A 273 5.23 -14.72 -4.11
C GLN A 273 4.86 -13.45 -3.32
N PRO A 274 4.92 -13.46 -1.97
CA PRO A 274 5.32 -14.55 -1.09
C PRO A 274 4.14 -15.42 -0.63
N PHE A 275 2.99 -15.34 -1.29
CA PHE A 275 1.77 -15.99 -0.83
C PHE A 275 1.78 -17.48 -1.17
N GLU A 276 1.63 -18.32 -0.15
CA GLU A 276 1.48 -19.77 -0.35
C GLU A 276 0.02 -20.09 -0.71
N VAL A 277 -0.23 -20.47 -1.96
CA VAL A 277 -1.50 -21.09 -2.34
C VAL A 277 -1.41 -22.57 -2.03
N LYS A 278 -2.07 -23.02 -0.95
CA LYS A 278 -2.28 -24.45 -0.70
C LYS A 278 -3.37 -24.95 -1.66
N ILE A 279 -2.96 -25.43 -2.84
CA ILE A 279 -3.88 -26.10 -3.76
C ILE A 279 -4.23 -27.47 -3.18
N ASP A 280 -5.48 -27.62 -2.71
CA ASP A 280 -5.98 -28.92 -2.30
C ASP A 280 -6.34 -29.74 -3.55
N HIS A 281 -5.38 -30.54 -4.03
CA HIS A 281 -5.53 -31.41 -5.21
C HIS A 281 -6.65 -32.46 -5.08
N LYS A 282 -7.35 -32.57 -3.93
CA LYS A 282 -8.41 -33.55 -3.71
C LYS A 282 -9.81 -33.08 -4.12
N LYS A 283 -10.00 -31.84 -4.57
CA LYS A 283 -11.33 -31.32 -4.96
C LYS A 283 -11.64 -31.32 -6.46
N HIS A 284 -10.71 -31.75 -7.31
CA HIS A 284 -10.87 -31.74 -8.77
C HIS A 284 -10.71 -33.13 -9.43
N LEU A 285 -10.98 -34.21 -8.69
CA LEU A 285 -11.12 -35.58 -9.22
C LEU A 285 -12.50 -36.14 -8.89
#